data_AF-A0A0F4JLB9-F1
#
_entry.id   AF-A0A0F4JLB9-F1
#
_cell.length_a   1.000
_cell.length_b   1.000
_cell.length_c   1.000
_cell.angle_alpha   90.00
_cell.angle_beta   90.00
_cell.angle_gamma   90.00
#
_symmetry.space_group_name_H-M   'P 1'
#
loop_
_entity.id
_entity.type
_entity.pdbx_description
1 polymer ?
#
loop_
_entity_poly.entity_id
_entity_poly.type
_entity_poly.pdbx_seq_one_letter_code
_entity_poly.pdbx_strand_id
1 'polypeptide(L)'
;LAFWVPASGSSAPGGGRPDTARYDRAARALDDVRREVEAVLTVRQDAEARLIALRDVLSRADRTLSEARTARGEVLAKIAASEVPAVSGPPTALQEQLAAAAEYRRQSQWHRLSPLLDALEDRAEEELRRARESLTAVTAPLAVRAELRGRLDAYRAKVARHGMAEDPLLVERYDTARRMLWSAPCDLRAAEGAVLRYQRAAAEALAPPEDHRPEGTGEEDA
;
A
#
# COMPACT_ATOMS: atom_id res chain seq x y z
N LEU A 1 -31.42 65.80 19.87
CA LEU A 1 -31.31 64.99 18.63
C LEU A 1 -29.90 65.16 18.08
N ALA A 2 -28.95 64.33 18.52
CA ALA A 2 -27.50 64.48 18.25
C ALA A 2 -26.99 63.66 17.06
N PHE A 3 -27.90 63.21 16.17
CA PHE A 3 -27.60 62.23 15.11
C PHE A 3 -27.91 62.75 13.71
N TRP A 4 -27.95 64.06 13.49
CA TRP A 4 -28.33 64.65 12.21
C TRP A 4 -27.21 65.50 11.64
N VAL A 5 -26.73 65.15 10.44
CA VAL A 5 -25.77 65.97 9.70
C VAL A 5 -26.56 66.84 8.71
N PRO A 6 -26.56 68.17 8.85
CA PRO A 6 -27.23 69.05 7.90
C PRO A 6 -26.54 69.01 6.53
N ALA A 7 -27.33 69.09 5.45
CA ALA A 7 -26.78 69.14 4.10
C ALA A 7 -26.08 70.51 3.86
N SER A 8 -24.78 70.50 3.55
CA SER A 8 -24.04 71.72 3.23
C SER A 8 -24.59 72.36 1.94
N GLY A 9 -25.16 73.56 2.06
CA GLY A 9 -25.64 74.36 0.92
C GLY A 9 -27.16 74.37 0.68
N SER A 10 -27.99 73.81 1.58
CA SER A 10 -29.46 73.85 1.44
C SER A 10 -30.13 74.58 2.60
N SER A 11 -30.90 75.64 2.29
CA SER A 11 -31.72 76.40 3.24
C SER A 11 -33.11 75.79 3.46
N ALA A 12 -33.37 74.58 2.96
CA ALA A 12 -34.66 73.91 3.10
C ALA A 12 -34.79 73.22 4.48
N PRO A 13 -35.87 73.49 5.25
CA PRO A 13 -36.10 72.82 6.53
C PRO A 13 -36.34 71.33 6.29
N GLY A 14 -35.42 70.48 6.78
CA GLY A 14 -35.47 69.02 6.62
C GLY A 14 -34.34 68.40 5.79
N GLY A 15 -33.44 69.19 5.22
CA GLY A 15 -32.28 68.68 4.47
C GLY A 15 -31.14 68.20 5.37
N GLY A 16 -30.99 66.90 5.54
CA GLY A 16 -29.85 66.28 6.22
C GLY A 16 -29.94 64.76 6.23
N ARG A 17 -28.89 64.08 6.72
CA ARG A 17 -28.90 62.62 6.88
C ARG A 17 -28.62 62.24 8.33
N PRO A 18 -29.07 61.06 8.78
CA PRO A 18 -28.61 60.50 10.03
C PRO A 18 -27.08 60.29 10.03
N ASP A 19 -26.37 60.73 11.07
CA ASP A 19 -24.95 60.40 11.26
C ASP A 19 -24.83 58.93 11.71
N THR A 20 -24.69 58.04 10.73
CA THR A 20 -24.48 56.60 10.96
C THR A 20 -23.02 56.22 11.11
N ALA A 21 -22.08 57.17 10.99
CA ALA A 21 -20.66 56.84 10.85
C ALA A 21 -20.09 56.08 12.05
N ARG A 22 -20.64 56.30 13.26
CA ARG A 22 -20.31 55.52 14.45
C ARG A 22 -20.77 54.06 14.33
N TYR A 23 -21.98 53.84 13.84
CA TYR A 23 -22.53 52.49 13.62
C TYR A 23 -21.78 51.79 12.48
N ASP A 24 -21.45 52.49 11.40
CA ASP A 24 -20.69 51.92 10.28
C ASP A 24 -19.28 51.50 10.70
N ARG A 25 -18.59 52.28 11.55
CA ARG A 25 -17.30 51.89 12.14
C ARG A 25 -17.43 50.69 13.06
N ALA A 26 -18.47 50.66 13.90
CA ALA A 26 -18.72 49.53 14.79
C ALA A 26 -19.04 48.25 14.00
N ALA A 27 -19.81 48.34 12.92
CA ALA A 27 -20.12 47.23 12.03
C ALA A 27 -18.86 46.66 11.37
N ARG A 28 -17.96 47.52 10.85
CA ARG A 28 -16.67 47.09 10.29
C ARG A 28 -15.79 46.39 11.32
N ALA A 29 -15.66 46.97 12.52
CA ALA A 29 -14.87 46.35 13.58
C ALA A 29 -15.42 44.97 13.99
N LEU A 30 -16.74 44.81 14.03
CA LEU A 30 -17.38 43.51 14.30
C LEU A 30 -17.12 42.52 13.16
N ASP A 31 -17.21 42.97 11.91
CA ASP A 31 -16.89 42.13 10.75
C ASP A 31 -15.44 41.67 10.74
N ASP A 32 -14.50 42.53 11.13
CA ASP A 32 -13.08 42.18 11.22
C ASP A 32 -12.85 41.12 12.32
N VAL A 33 -13.42 41.33 13.51
CA VAL A 33 -13.37 40.33 14.60
C VAL A 33 -14.00 39.01 14.17
N ARG A 34 -15.14 39.04 13.45
CA ARG A 34 -15.79 37.83 12.93
C ARG A 34 -14.86 37.08 11.99
N ARG A 35 -14.20 37.77 11.04
CA ARG A 35 -13.27 37.14 10.09
C ARG A 35 -12.08 36.51 10.82
N GLU A 36 -11.54 37.17 11.83
CA GLU A 36 -10.45 36.62 12.65
C GLU A 36 -10.89 35.35 13.39
N VAL A 37 -12.08 35.36 14.01
CA VAL A 37 -12.64 34.18 14.69
C VAL A 37 -12.89 33.04 13.71
N GLU A 38 -13.47 33.32 12.54
CA GLU A 38 -13.70 32.32 11.49
C GLU A 38 -12.39 31.69 11.03
N ALA A 39 -11.35 32.49 10.78
CA ALA A 39 -10.03 31.98 10.39
C ALA A 39 -9.43 31.05 11.46
N VAL A 40 -9.52 31.42 12.74
CA VAL A 40 -9.06 30.56 13.84
C VAL A 40 -9.86 29.27 13.90
N LEU A 41 -11.20 29.34 13.77
CA LEU A 41 -12.05 28.15 13.78
C LEU A 41 -11.68 27.19 12.63
N THR A 42 -11.42 27.71 11.43
CA THR A 42 -10.96 26.91 10.29
C THR A 42 -9.66 26.20 10.60
N VAL A 43 -8.65 26.89 11.16
CA VAL A 43 -7.37 26.27 11.55
C VAL A 43 -7.57 25.17 12.60
N ARG A 44 -8.47 25.37 13.57
CA ARG A 44 -8.78 24.36 14.59
C ARG A 44 -9.41 23.11 13.99
N GLN A 45 -10.37 23.29 13.09
CA GLN A 45 -11.07 22.20 12.42
C GLN A 45 -10.12 21.40 11.51
N ASP A 46 -9.26 22.10 10.77
CA ASP A 46 -8.24 21.48 9.92
C ASP A 46 -7.30 20.60 10.75
N ALA A 47 -6.73 21.14 11.84
CA ALA A 47 -5.84 20.37 12.70
C ALA A 47 -6.52 19.13 13.32
N GLU A 48 -7.81 19.23 13.67
CA GLU A 48 -8.57 18.09 14.18
C GLU A 48 -8.79 17.01 13.11
N ALA A 49 -9.13 17.41 11.88
CA ALA A 49 -9.27 16.49 10.76
C ALA A 49 -7.93 15.77 10.45
N ARG A 50 -6.82 16.51 10.43
CA ARG A 50 -5.47 15.97 10.21
C ARG A 50 -5.07 14.96 11.29
N LEU A 51 -5.32 15.25 12.56
CA LEU A 51 -5.07 14.33 13.67
C LEU A 51 -5.88 13.02 13.56
N ILE A 52 -7.13 13.10 13.11
CA ILE A 52 -7.97 11.91 12.87
C ILE A 52 -7.39 11.08 11.72
N ALA A 53 -7.06 11.73 10.60
CA ALA A 53 -6.46 11.06 9.44
C ALA A 53 -5.13 10.36 9.79
N LEU A 54 -4.26 11.04 10.53
CA LEU A 54 -3.00 10.47 11.04
C LEU A 54 -3.23 9.22 11.91
N ARG A 55 -4.21 9.27 12.82
CA ARG A 55 -4.55 8.12 13.66
C ARG A 55 -4.99 6.94 12.81
N ASP A 56 -5.80 7.18 11.78
CA ASP A 56 -6.27 6.13 10.87
C ASP A 56 -5.12 5.50 10.08
N VAL A 57 -4.20 6.32 9.56
CA VAL A 57 -3.02 5.84 8.81
C VAL A 57 -2.13 4.98 9.72
N LEU A 58 -1.79 5.45 10.92
CA LEU A 58 -0.97 4.68 11.86
C LEU A 58 -1.66 3.39 12.33
N SER A 59 -2.98 3.42 12.51
CA SER A 59 -3.75 2.22 12.86
C SER A 59 -3.79 1.21 11.72
N ARG A 60 -3.79 1.65 10.45
CA ARG A 60 -3.63 0.76 9.29
C ARG A 60 -2.24 0.16 9.24
N ALA A 61 -1.19 0.96 9.46
CA ALA A 61 0.19 0.48 9.48
C ALA A 61 0.39 -0.61 10.55
N ASP A 62 -0.11 -0.40 11.77
CA ASP A 62 0.00 -1.39 12.85
C ASP A 62 -0.74 -2.71 12.55
N ARG A 63 -1.95 -2.63 11.96
CA ARG A 63 -2.68 -3.83 11.51
C ARG A 63 -1.88 -4.57 10.44
N THR A 64 -1.35 -3.88 9.43
CA THR A 64 -0.53 -4.49 8.38
C THR A 64 0.74 -5.14 8.94
N LEU A 65 1.43 -4.52 9.91
CA LEU A 65 2.57 -5.13 10.59
C LEU A 65 2.17 -6.39 11.39
N SER A 66 1.00 -6.37 12.02
CA SER A 66 0.47 -7.53 12.74
C SER A 66 0.12 -8.68 11.81
N GLU A 67 -0.50 -8.39 10.66
CA GLU A 67 -0.71 -9.36 9.59
C GLU A 67 0.61 -9.94 9.07
N ALA A 68 1.63 -9.10 8.85
CA ALA A 68 2.94 -9.54 8.41
C ALA A 68 3.63 -10.45 9.44
N ARG A 69 3.48 -10.18 10.75
CA ARG A 69 3.99 -11.05 11.82
C ARG A 69 3.33 -12.43 11.81
N THR A 70 2.01 -12.48 11.66
CA THR A 70 1.25 -13.75 11.54
C THR A 70 1.69 -14.51 10.28
N ALA A 71 1.72 -13.84 9.14
CA ALA A 71 2.13 -14.43 7.86
C ALA A 71 3.56 -14.98 7.91
N ARG A 72 4.49 -14.27 8.56
CA ARG A 72 5.85 -14.75 8.78
C ARG A 72 5.88 -16.07 9.55
N GLY A 73 5.07 -16.20 10.62
CA GLY A 73 4.94 -17.46 11.37
C GLY A 73 4.46 -18.61 10.47
N GLU A 74 3.45 -18.35 9.64
CA GLU A 74 2.96 -19.36 8.69
C GLU A 74 4.00 -19.77 7.65
N VAL A 75 4.75 -18.80 7.10
CA VAL A 75 5.76 -19.07 6.08
C VAL A 75 6.89 -19.90 6.66
N LEU A 76 7.38 -19.55 7.86
CA LEU A 76 8.42 -20.31 8.56
C LEU A 76 7.96 -21.74 8.91
N ALA A 77 6.66 -21.96 9.15
CA ALA A 77 6.12 -23.31 9.35
C ALA A 77 5.97 -24.11 8.05
N LYS A 78 5.67 -23.45 6.93
CA LYS A 78 5.32 -24.10 5.65
C LYS A 78 6.50 -24.22 4.69
N ILE A 79 7.54 -23.42 4.82
CA ILE A 79 8.66 -23.29 3.87
C ILE A 79 9.98 -23.55 4.60
N ALA A 80 10.74 -24.51 4.11
CA ALA A 80 12.05 -24.87 4.65
C ALA A 80 13.11 -23.83 4.25
N ALA A 81 14.05 -23.54 5.15
CA ALA A 81 15.22 -22.71 4.91
C ALA A 81 14.92 -21.33 4.27
N SER A 82 13.72 -20.78 4.50
CA SER A 82 13.37 -19.45 4.01
C SER A 82 13.87 -18.38 4.99
N GLU A 83 14.73 -17.51 4.50
CA GLU A 83 15.10 -16.28 5.20
C GLU A 83 13.96 -15.26 5.07
N VAL A 84 12.97 -15.40 5.95
CA VAL A 84 11.85 -14.45 6.02
C VAL A 84 12.28 -13.25 6.86
N PRO A 85 12.27 -12.02 6.31
CA PRO A 85 12.70 -10.82 7.03
C PRO A 85 11.98 -10.66 8.37
N ALA A 86 12.70 -10.14 9.37
CA ALA A 86 12.06 -9.77 10.62
C ALA A 86 11.08 -8.61 10.38
N VAL A 87 9.91 -8.70 11.02
CA VAL A 87 8.89 -7.65 10.95
C VAL A 87 9.01 -6.80 12.20
N SER A 88 9.12 -5.48 12.02
CA SER A 88 9.20 -4.53 13.11
C SER A 88 7.96 -4.56 14.01
N GLY A 89 8.15 -4.13 15.26
CA GLY A 89 7.06 -3.90 16.20
C GLY A 89 6.16 -2.72 15.80
N PRO A 90 5.13 -2.43 16.61
CA PRO A 90 4.27 -1.27 16.38
C PRO A 90 5.09 0.05 16.32
N PRO A 91 4.63 1.07 15.57
CA PRO A 91 5.33 2.35 15.44
C PRO A 91 5.14 3.24 16.69
N THR A 92 5.56 2.77 17.86
CA THR A 92 5.30 3.41 19.17
C THR A 92 5.78 4.86 19.22
N ALA A 93 6.97 5.16 18.68
CA ALA A 93 7.49 6.53 18.66
C ALA A 93 6.60 7.51 17.88
N LEU A 94 5.90 7.05 16.83
CA LEU A 94 4.97 7.88 16.08
C LEU A 94 3.63 8.02 16.79
N GLN A 95 3.19 6.99 17.50
CA GLN A 95 2.00 7.07 18.36
C GLN A 95 2.21 8.08 19.50
N GLU A 96 3.40 8.10 20.11
CA GLU A 96 3.78 9.08 21.14
C GLU A 96 3.80 10.50 20.58
N GLN A 97 4.38 10.71 19.39
CA GLN A 97 4.38 12.02 18.73
C GLN A 97 2.97 12.47 18.33
N LEU A 98 2.11 11.56 17.87
CA LEU A 98 0.69 11.86 17.62
C LEU A 98 -0.04 12.26 18.90
N ALA A 99 0.26 11.60 20.03
CA ALA A 99 -0.29 11.97 21.34
C ALA A 99 0.18 13.36 21.78
N ALA A 100 1.45 13.70 21.55
CA ALA A 100 2.00 15.03 21.79
C ALA A 100 1.34 16.10 20.90
N ALA A 101 1.10 15.80 19.61
CA ALA A 101 0.37 16.70 18.71
C ALA A 101 -1.07 16.94 19.19
N ALA A 102 -1.75 15.89 19.67
CA ALA A 102 -3.08 16.04 20.26
C ALA A 102 -3.07 16.92 21.52
N GLU A 103 -2.01 16.88 22.33
CA GLU A 103 -1.83 17.79 23.48
C GLU A 103 -1.58 19.24 23.03
N TYR A 104 -0.73 19.47 22.04
CA TYR A 104 -0.53 20.82 21.48
C TYR A 104 -1.83 21.41 20.93
N ARG A 105 -2.68 20.60 20.30
CA ARG A 105 -4.02 21.02 19.88
C ARG A 105 -4.91 21.39 21.06
N ARG A 106 -4.89 20.62 22.16
CA ARG A 106 -5.66 20.93 23.38
C ARG A 106 -5.23 22.26 23.99
N GLN A 107 -3.93 22.50 24.04
CA GLN A 107 -3.33 23.72 24.62
C GLN A 107 -3.26 24.90 23.64
N SER A 108 -3.80 24.75 22.41
CA SER A 108 -3.77 25.78 21.36
C SER A 108 -2.35 26.28 21.00
N GLN A 109 -1.35 25.41 21.08
CA GLN A 109 0.05 25.71 20.71
C GLN A 109 0.29 25.56 19.20
N TRP A 110 -0.35 26.42 18.40
CA TRP A 110 -0.40 26.29 16.93
C TRP A 110 0.98 26.30 16.26
N HIS A 111 1.90 27.12 16.75
CA HIS A 111 3.27 27.26 16.22
C HIS A 111 4.09 25.97 16.35
N ARG A 112 3.79 25.13 17.35
CA ARG A 112 4.42 23.81 17.51
C ARG A 112 3.62 22.71 16.82
N LEU A 113 2.30 22.84 16.78
CA LEU A 113 1.41 21.86 16.19
C LEU A 113 1.62 21.73 14.68
N SER A 114 1.63 22.85 13.95
CA SER A 114 1.72 22.84 12.48
C SER A 114 2.93 22.06 11.95
N PRO A 115 4.18 22.42 12.31
CA PRO A 115 5.35 21.69 11.78
C PRO A 115 5.41 20.23 12.25
N LEU A 116 4.85 19.92 13.42
CA LEU A 116 4.77 18.54 13.91
C LEU A 116 3.76 17.72 13.09
N LEU A 117 2.61 18.29 12.72
CA LEU A 117 1.62 17.60 11.87
C LEU A 117 2.19 17.33 10.48
N ASP A 118 2.84 18.32 9.86
CA ASP A 118 3.44 18.17 8.54
C ASP A 118 4.47 17.02 8.54
N ALA A 119 5.37 17.00 9.53
CA ALA A 119 6.35 15.93 9.66
C ALA A 119 5.75 14.56 10.02
N LEU A 120 4.64 14.54 10.77
CA LEU A 120 3.94 13.31 11.13
C LEU A 120 3.22 12.68 9.94
N GLU A 121 2.67 13.49 9.03
CA GLU A 121 1.97 13.02 7.83
C GLU A 121 2.91 12.24 6.93
N ASP A 122 4.04 12.84 6.54
CA ASP A 122 5.06 12.19 5.73
C ASP A 122 5.55 10.89 6.36
N ARG A 123 5.82 10.91 7.67
CA ARG A 123 6.32 9.74 8.40
C ARG A 123 5.28 8.65 8.54
N ALA A 124 4.01 9.00 8.76
CA ALA A 124 2.93 8.01 8.88
C ALA A 124 2.66 7.31 7.54
N GLU A 125 2.70 8.04 6.43
CA GLU A 125 2.59 7.46 5.10
C GLU A 125 3.76 6.52 4.80
N GLU A 126 4.97 6.95 5.14
CA GLU A 126 6.18 6.14 5.00
C GLU A 126 6.10 4.85 5.85
N GLU A 127 5.62 4.91 7.09
CA GLU A 127 5.38 3.68 7.89
C GLU A 127 4.38 2.75 7.22
N LEU A 128 3.29 3.28 6.68
CA LEU A 128 2.28 2.46 6.03
C LEU A 128 2.86 1.78 4.77
N ARG A 129 3.69 2.49 4.01
CA ARG A 129 4.42 1.92 2.87
C ARG A 129 5.36 0.81 3.33
N ARG A 130 6.19 1.06 4.35
CA ARG A 130 7.12 0.06 4.91
C ARG A 130 6.40 -1.16 5.47
N ALA A 131 5.26 -0.98 6.12
CA ALA A 131 4.42 -2.07 6.63
C ALA A 131 3.91 -2.97 5.48
N ARG A 132 3.42 -2.37 4.40
CA ARG A 132 2.95 -3.09 3.20
C ARG A 132 4.08 -3.85 2.52
N GLU A 133 5.25 -3.22 2.39
CA GLU A 133 6.44 -3.87 1.83
C GLU A 133 6.89 -5.06 2.68
N SER A 134 6.85 -4.91 4.00
CA SER A 134 7.11 -6.02 4.91
C SER A 134 6.12 -7.16 4.70
N LEU A 135 4.82 -6.89 4.57
CA LEU A 135 3.80 -7.92 4.31
C LEU A 135 4.04 -8.64 2.98
N THR A 136 4.35 -7.90 1.92
CA THR A 136 4.68 -8.48 0.61
C THR A 136 5.92 -9.35 0.69
N ALA A 137 6.99 -8.87 1.34
CA ALA A 137 8.24 -9.62 1.47
C ALA A 137 8.06 -10.92 2.24
N VAL A 138 7.30 -10.92 3.35
CA VAL A 138 7.10 -12.14 4.14
C VAL A 138 6.19 -13.15 3.45
N THR A 139 5.24 -12.71 2.62
CA THR A 139 4.31 -13.62 1.92
C THR A 139 4.85 -14.14 0.59
N ALA A 140 5.89 -13.51 0.03
CA ALA A 140 6.48 -13.88 -1.26
C ALA A 140 6.82 -15.38 -1.41
N PRO A 141 7.41 -16.08 -0.42
CA PRO A 141 7.71 -17.51 -0.57
C PRO A 141 6.47 -18.39 -0.74
N LEU A 142 5.36 -18.07 -0.08
CA LEU A 142 4.10 -18.79 -0.26
C LEU A 142 3.48 -18.51 -1.63
N ALA A 143 3.60 -17.28 -2.14
CA ALA A 143 3.17 -16.93 -3.48
C ALA A 143 3.95 -17.73 -4.54
N VAL A 144 5.28 -17.81 -4.42
CA VAL A 144 6.13 -18.64 -5.29
C VAL A 144 5.69 -20.11 -5.25
N ARG A 145 5.40 -20.65 -4.05
CA ARG A 145 4.88 -22.02 -3.93
C ARG A 145 3.57 -22.22 -4.70
N ALA A 146 2.65 -21.27 -4.60
CA ALA A 146 1.36 -21.33 -5.29
C ALA A 146 1.54 -21.26 -6.81
N GLU A 147 2.42 -20.38 -7.29
CA GLU A 147 2.78 -20.28 -8.70
C GLU A 147 3.37 -21.59 -9.23
N LEU A 148 4.33 -22.18 -8.52
CA LEU A 148 4.94 -23.47 -8.91
C LEU A 148 3.91 -24.59 -9.02
N ARG A 149 2.91 -24.62 -8.13
CA ARG A 149 1.80 -25.58 -8.21
C ARG A 149 0.96 -25.36 -9.46
N GLY A 150 0.53 -24.12 -9.70
CA GLY A 150 -0.24 -23.78 -10.90
C GLY A 150 0.52 -24.10 -12.19
N ARG A 151 1.83 -23.84 -12.22
CA ARG A 151 2.71 -24.16 -13.34
C ARG A 151 2.82 -25.67 -13.57
N LEU A 152 2.97 -26.46 -12.50
CA LEU A 152 3.01 -27.92 -12.58
C LEU A 152 1.69 -28.48 -13.15
N ASP A 153 0.56 -27.99 -12.64
CA ASP A 153 -0.78 -28.43 -13.08
C ASP A 153 -1.05 -28.05 -14.55
N ALA A 154 -0.61 -26.87 -14.98
CA ALA A 154 -0.71 -26.44 -16.38
C ALA A 154 0.07 -27.35 -17.33
N TYR A 155 1.31 -27.71 -16.97
CA TYR A 155 2.11 -28.64 -17.79
C TYR A 155 1.52 -30.06 -17.79
N ARG A 156 0.98 -30.53 -16.65
CA ARG A 156 0.27 -31.81 -16.59
C ARG A 156 -0.91 -31.85 -17.54
N ALA A 157 -1.72 -30.79 -17.56
CA ALA A 157 -2.84 -30.67 -18.48
C ALA A 157 -2.37 -30.64 -19.95
N LYS A 158 -1.25 -29.96 -20.24
CA LYS A 158 -0.66 -29.93 -21.59
C LYS A 158 -0.23 -31.33 -22.05
N VAL A 159 0.53 -32.04 -21.23
CA VAL A 159 0.99 -33.42 -21.51
C VAL A 159 -0.20 -34.35 -21.77
N ALA A 160 -1.24 -34.28 -20.93
CA ALA A 160 -2.42 -35.11 -21.09
C ALA A 160 -3.19 -34.84 -22.40
N ARG A 161 -3.30 -33.58 -22.82
CA ARG A 161 -3.95 -33.20 -24.09
C ARG A 161 -3.24 -33.77 -25.33
N HIS A 162 -1.97 -34.09 -25.23
CA HIS A 162 -1.17 -34.67 -26.31
C HIS A 162 -0.99 -36.20 -26.18
N GLY A 163 -1.73 -36.85 -25.27
CA GLY A 163 -1.69 -38.31 -25.11
C GLY A 163 -0.45 -38.87 -24.41
N MET A 164 0.43 -38.01 -23.88
CA MET A 164 1.69 -38.42 -23.26
C MET A 164 1.59 -38.59 -21.73
N ALA A 165 0.38 -38.68 -21.17
CA ALA A 165 0.18 -38.72 -19.72
C ALA A 165 0.70 -40.00 -19.04
N GLU A 166 0.79 -41.10 -19.79
CA GLU A 166 1.22 -42.41 -19.27
C GLU A 166 2.72 -42.66 -19.47
N ASP A 167 3.45 -41.73 -20.06
CA ASP A 167 4.91 -41.82 -20.19
C ASP A 167 5.55 -42.00 -18.79
N PRO A 168 6.27 -43.09 -18.53
CA PRO A 168 6.79 -43.40 -17.20
C PRO A 168 7.73 -42.32 -16.65
N LEU A 169 8.54 -41.70 -17.50
CA LEU A 169 9.46 -40.63 -17.09
C LEU A 169 8.68 -39.37 -16.70
N LEU A 170 7.65 -39.00 -17.46
CA LEU A 170 6.80 -37.84 -17.13
C LEU A 170 6.03 -38.05 -15.83
N VAL A 171 5.50 -39.26 -15.60
CA VAL A 171 4.81 -39.62 -14.35
C VAL A 171 5.76 -39.51 -13.16
N GLU A 172 6.96 -40.09 -13.24
CA GLU A 172 7.95 -40.05 -12.16
C GLU A 172 8.36 -38.60 -11.81
N ARG A 173 8.61 -37.78 -12.84
CA ARG A 173 9.02 -36.38 -12.68
C ARG A 173 7.88 -35.53 -12.11
N TYR A 174 6.65 -35.74 -12.57
CA TYR A 174 5.47 -35.10 -12.02
C TYR A 174 5.30 -35.44 -10.53
N ASP A 175 5.34 -36.72 -10.18
CA ASP A 175 5.13 -37.17 -8.81
C ASP A 175 6.21 -36.66 -7.87
N THR A 176 7.46 -36.58 -8.34
CA THR A 176 8.56 -35.99 -7.57
C THR A 176 8.30 -34.51 -7.28
N ALA A 177 7.94 -33.71 -8.30
CA ALA A 177 7.62 -32.30 -8.11
C ALA A 177 6.40 -32.10 -7.20
N ARG A 178 5.36 -32.92 -7.38
CA ARG A 178 4.13 -32.89 -6.56
C ARG A 178 4.42 -33.23 -5.09
N ARG A 179 5.18 -34.28 -4.81
CA ARG A 179 5.57 -34.64 -3.43
C ARG A 179 6.27 -33.46 -2.73
N MET A 180 7.21 -32.81 -3.41
CA MET A 180 7.91 -31.64 -2.86
C MET A 180 6.94 -30.47 -2.62
N LEU A 181 6.15 -30.07 -3.62
CA LEU A 181 5.26 -28.90 -3.53
C LEU A 181 4.11 -29.04 -2.52
N TRP A 182 3.71 -30.26 -2.15
CA TRP A 182 2.69 -30.51 -1.13
C TRP A 182 3.23 -30.93 0.24
N SER A 183 4.56 -31.00 0.41
CA SER A 183 5.19 -31.22 1.71
C SER A 183 5.15 -30.00 2.63
N ALA A 184 5.33 -30.20 3.94
CA ALA A 184 5.53 -29.11 4.90
C ALA A 184 6.56 -29.56 5.96
N PRO A 185 7.66 -28.81 6.16
CA PRO A 185 8.07 -27.62 5.42
C PRO A 185 8.58 -27.95 4.00
N CYS A 186 8.25 -27.11 3.01
CA CYS A 186 8.63 -27.29 1.60
C CYS A 186 9.96 -26.57 1.29
N ASP A 187 10.94 -27.29 0.73
CA ASP A 187 12.12 -26.67 0.13
C ASP A 187 11.76 -26.13 -1.27
N LEU A 188 11.61 -24.80 -1.36
CA LEU A 188 11.21 -24.14 -2.61
C LEU A 188 12.25 -24.27 -3.72
N ARG A 189 13.55 -24.23 -3.40
CA ARG A 189 14.61 -24.33 -4.42
C ARG A 189 14.62 -25.73 -5.02
N ALA A 190 14.52 -26.76 -4.17
CA ALA A 190 14.43 -28.14 -4.63
C ALA A 190 13.15 -28.39 -5.44
N ALA A 191 12.00 -27.87 -4.97
CA ALA A 191 10.72 -27.99 -5.65
C ALA A 191 10.71 -27.30 -7.02
N GLU A 192 11.27 -26.09 -7.12
CA GLU A 192 11.41 -25.37 -8.39
C GLU A 192 12.25 -26.17 -9.39
N GLY A 193 13.39 -26.71 -8.94
CA GLY A 193 14.23 -27.57 -9.78
C GLY A 193 13.49 -28.83 -10.26
N ALA A 194 12.63 -29.43 -9.42
CA ALA A 194 11.81 -30.57 -9.82
C ALA A 194 10.75 -30.19 -10.87
N VAL A 195 10.08 -29.04 -10.70
CA VAL A 195 9.15 -28.51 -11.70
C VAL A 195 9.87 -28.24 -13.02
N LEU A 196 11.04 -27.60 -13.01
CA LEU A 196 11.80 -27.32 -14.21
C LEU A 196 12.22 -28.61 -14.95
N ARG A 197 12.63 -29.64 -14.21
CA ARG A 197 12.93 -30.96 -14.81
C ARG A 197 11.72 -31.59 -15.47
N TYR A 198 10.54 -31.50 -14.87
CA TYR A 198 9.29 -31.97 -15.48
C TYR A 198 8.94 -31.16 -16.73
N GLN A 199 9.08 -29.83 -16.69
CA GLN A 199 8.81 -28.96 -17.84
C GLN A 199 9.72 -29.27 -19.04
N ARG A 200 11.01 -29.54 -18.79
CA ARG A 200 11.97 -29.93 -19.84
C ARG A 200 11.60 -31.27 -20.47
N ALA A 201 11.35 -32.30 -19.65
CA ALA A 201 10.92 -33.60 -20.14
C ALA A 201 9.60 -33.51 -20.93
N ALA A 202 8.65 -32.70 -20.45
CA ALA A 202 7.40 -32.45 -21.17
C ALA A 202 7.63 -31.69 -22.49
N ALA A 203 8.60 -30.78 -22.57
CA ALA A 203 8.93 -30.10 -23.82
C ALA A 203 9.57 -31.06 -24.83
N GLU A 204 10.49 -31.92 -24.38
CA GLU A 204 11.15 -32.95 -25.20
C GLU A 204 10.14 -33.96 -25.74
N ALA A 205 9.24 -34.49 -24.90
CA ALA A 205 8.22 -35.45 -25.33
C ALA A 205 7.16 -34.86 -26.29
N LEU A 206 6.99 -33.53 -26.28
CA LEU A 206 6.06 -32.83 -27.16
C LEU A 206 6.74 -32.25 -28.41
N ALA A 207 8.07 -32.34 -28.51
CA ALA A 207 8.79 -31.90 -29.69
C ALA A 207 8.43 -32.84 -30.87
N PRO A 208 8.25 -32.30 -32.09
CA PRO A 208 8.09 -33.15 -33.26
C PRO A 208 9.36 -34.00 -33.43
N PRO A 209 9.23 -35.26 -33.89
CA PRO A 209 10.41 -36.06 -34.20
C PRO A 209 11.25 -35.30 -35.21
N GLU A 210 12.51 -35.01 -34.89
CA GLU A 210 13.44 -34.43 -35.85
C GLU A 210 13.52 -35.39 -37.04
N ASP A 211 13.15 -34.87 -38.22
CA ASP A 211 13.21 -35.58 -39.50
C ASP A 211 14.68 -35.88 -39.79
N HIS A 212 15.16 -37.01 -39.28
CA HIS A 212 16.50 -37.52 -39.52
C HIS A 212 16.53 -38.00 -40.97
N ARG A 213 16.61 -37.04 -41.90
CA ARG A 213 16.83 -37.28 -43.31
C ARG A 213 18.23 -37.88 -43.43
N PRO A 214 18.41 -39.15 -43.81
CA PRO A 214 19.74 -39.68 -44.04
C PRO A 214 20.38 -38.86 -45.15
N GLU A 215 21.51 -38.22 -44.87
CA GLU A 215 22.41 -37.72 -45.90
C GLU A 215 22.84 -38.93 -46.74
N GLY A 216 22.14 -39.11 -47.86
CA GLY A 216 22.54 -40.00 -48.93
C GLY A 216 23.86 -39.51 -49.48
N THR A 217 24.94 -40.09 -48.97
CA THR A 217 26.26 -40.08 -49.57
C THR A 217 26.19 -40.58 -51.01
N GLY A 218 26.68 -39.77 -51.96
CA GLY A 218 27.31 -40.24 -53.18
C GLY A 218 26.63 -39.90 -54.51
N GLU A 219 26.98 -38.73 -55.07
CA GLU A 219 27.56 -38.63 -56.43
C GLU A 219 28.57 -39.78 -56.66
N GLU A 220 28.81 -40.37 -57.84
CA GLU A 220 28.98 -39.75 -59.15
C GLU A 220 29.01 -40.85 -60.26
N ASP A 221 28.49 -40.45 -61.42
CA ASP A 221 28.60 -40.92 -62.80
C ASP A 221 29.58 -42.02 -63.27
N ALA A 222 29.04 -42.82 -64.22
CA ALA A 222 29.59 -43.28 -65.51
C ALA A 222 30.98 -43.97 -65.61
#